data_AF-A0A016TDM1-F1
#
_entry.id   AF-A0A016TDM1-F1
#
_cell.length_a   1.000
_cell.length_b   1.000
_cell.length_c   1.000
_cell.angle_alpha   90.00
_cell.angle_beta   90.00
_cell.angle_gamma   90.00
#
_symmetry.space_group_name_H-M   'P 1'
#
loop_
_entity.id
_entity.type
_entity.pdbx_description
1 polymer ?
#
loop_
_entity_poly.entity_id
_entity_poly.type
_entity_poly.pdbx_seq_one_letter_code
_entity_poly.pdbx_strand_id
1 'polypeptide(L)'
;MTIRVWVWLRGEFLLESFLPLDFSVPKTPSARLEAAEVNAESPGRRTAIEGAHALLDECQSRRWDRLGVLQWSQIVEEVGLDNALSEAVFRNASGPETYATLPMLAVHMLLVGLEYFTYESDEVISIRGDIVTAMVHEQMEDFICILYRCATGCSRADLRKDKLRISGSQMKKFLSMVDILFEGMMENDEEMDSHDEIVNVSVIAERLWLHNGEVSIPKFISNMRQCLVQDPFQIDDLSVDTPSSSPRRVTSLAGTRRKVTVSGWQRFQLLSKAVYKDVHLRISSNRTQSSMLVAPWRCRSIIVDRVTSCPAMVLGPTYGSVILREVHHTNISVACKQLYLWNSSDVTVFLHSPNPPTLRGCTGIRFAPFNVSYEGLEEELAAAGLRTCRYEAPKHVINLDDSETSMLPATDFYLQPVPIVNKESDVKDLLDKLCPAYRKEWEAALQRLQTIPNDDSSSPLSKTDLLYLRGKITAE
;
A
#
# COMPACT_ATOMS: atom_id res chain seq x y z
N MET A 1 39.89 1.44 8.98
CA MET A 1 38.60 0.88 8.57
C MET A 1 37.44 1.55 9.28
N THR A 2 36.86 2.56 8.65
CA THR A 2 35.59 3.16 9.06
C THR A 2 34.52 2.58 8.14
N ILE A 3 33.62 1.76 8.67
CA ILE A 3 32.49 1.23 7.90
C ILE A 3 31.29 2.11 8.23
N ARG A 4 30.69 2.73 7.21
CA ARG A 4 29.45 3.49 7.36
C ARG A 4 28.27 2.57 7.14
N VAL A 5 27.20 2.80 7.90
CA VAL A 5 26.02 1.95 7.91
C VAL A 5 24.78 2.80 7.84
N TRP A 6 23.88 2.45 6.94
CA TRP A 6 22.54 3.03 6.83
C TRP A 6 21.52 1.90 6.87
N VAL A 7 20.44 2.10 7.60
CA VAL A 7 19.32 1.16 7.72
C VAL A 7 18.02 1.92 7.50
N TRP A 8 17.05 1.33 6.81
CA TRP A 8 15.75 1.94 6.57
C TRP A 8 14.65 0.88 6.56
N LEU A 9 13.40 1.34 6.61
CA LEU A 9 12.22 0.48 6.52
C LEU A 9 12.04 -0.05 5.10
N ARG A 10 11.74 -1.34 4.95
CA ARG A 10 11.51 -1.94 3.63
C ARG A 10 10.22 -1.41 3.03
N GLY A 11 10.34 -0.63 1.95
CA GLY A 11 9.20 0.00 1.30
C GLY A 11 8.11 -0.98 0.84
N GLU A 12 8.48 -2.16 0.33
CA GLU A 12 7.51 -3.22 -0.03
C GLU A 12 6.65 -3.63 1.17
N PHE A 13 7.26 -3.91 2.32
CA PHE A 13 6.55 -4.29 3.54
C PHE A 13 5.66 -3.18 4.06
N LEU A 14 6.18 -1.94 4.09
CA LEU A 14 5.40 -0.79 4.52
C LEU A 14 4.15 -0.62 3.68
N LEU A 15 4.24 -0.76 2.35
CA LEU A 15 3.10 -0.61 1.44
C LEU A 15 2.06 -1.73 1.57
N GLU A 16 2.50 -2.96 1.83
CA GLU A 16 1.59 -4.08 2.11
C GLU A 16 0.89 -3.90 3.46
N SER A 17 1.61 -3.36 4.45
CA SER A 17 1.12 -3.14 5.80
C SER A 17 0.38 -1.81 5.98
N PHE A 18 0.46 -0.91 4.98
CA PHE A 18 -0.07 0.45 5.07
C PHE A 18 -1.60 0.40 5.13
N LEU A 19 -2.15 0.78 6.27
CA LEU A 19 -3.56 1.12 6.35
C LEU A 19 -3.72 2.62 6.07
N PRO A 20 -4.89 3.08 5.60
CA PRO A 20 -5.19 4.51 5.52
C PRO A 20 -5.37 5.03 6.95
N LEU A 21 -4.25 5.15 7.69
CA LEU A 21 -4.18 5.62 9.07
C LEU A 21 -4.35 7.13 9.07
N ASP A 22 -5.19 7.66 9.96
CA ASP A 22 -5.37 9.10 10.11
C ASP A 22 -4.30 9.68 11.04
N PHE A 23 -3.21 10.19 10.45
CA PHE A 23 -2.20 10.94 11.20
C PHE A 23 -2.73 12.35 11.49
N SER A 24 -3.56 12.48 12.52
CA SER A 24 -4.03 13.79 12.95
C SER A 24 -2.85 14.64 13.47
N VAL A 25 -2.58 15.77 12.82
CA VAL A 25 -1.71 16.81 13.39
C VAL A 25 -2.57 17.63 14.35
N PRO A 26 -2.32 17.66 15.67
CA PRO A 26 -3.11 18.47 16.58
C PRO A 26 -2.96 19.93 16.19
N LYS A 27 -4.05 20.55 15.71
CA LYS A 27 -4.04 21.93 15.20
C LYS A 27 -3.81 22.97 16.30
N THR A 28 -3.89 22.61 17.59
CA THR A 28 -3.61 23.51 18.73
C THR A 28 -3.17 22.75 19.99
N PRO A 29 -2.47 23.39 20.95
CA PRO A 29 -2.17 22.84 22.27
C PRO A 29 -3.43 22.48 23.09
N SER A 30 -4.56 23.17 22.86
CA SER A 30 -5.85 22.91 23.51
C SER A 30 -6.47 21.58 23.05
N ALA A 31 -6.42 21.30 21.74
CA ALA A 31 -6.90 20.04 21.19
C ALA A 31 -6.06 18.83 21.63
N ARG A 32 -4.82 19.04 22.12
CA ARG A 32 -3.98 17.98 22.70
C ARG A 32 -4.47 17.51 24.06
N LEU A 33 -4.97 18.42 24.90
CA LEU A 33 -5.58 18.08 26.18
C LEU A 33 -6.90 17.33 25.94
N GLU A 34 -7.72 17.80 24.99
CA GLU A 34 -8.97 17.12 24.62
C GLU A 34 -8.73 15.76 23.97
N ALA A 35 -7.73 15.57 23.10
CA ALA A 35 -7.42 14.26 22.52
C ALA A 35 -6.81 13.27 23.54
N ALA A 36 -6.02 13.77 24.49
CA ALA A 36 -5.52 12.98 25.61
C ALA A 36 -6.64 12.61 26.60
N GLU A 37 -7.62 13.50 26.80
CA GLU A 37 -8.83 13.24 27.59
C GLU A 37 -9.80 12.28 26.88
N VAL A 38 -10.02 12.39 25.56
CA VAL A 38 -10.86 11.45 24.79
C VAL A 38 -10.25 10.04 24.73
N ASN A 39 -8.92 9.92 24.63
CA ASN A 39 -8.22 8.64 24.79
C ASN A 39 -8.26 8.12 26.24
N ALA A 40 -8.44 8.99 27.24
CA ALA A 40 -8.62 8.60 28.64
C ALA A 40 -10.09 8.29 28.99
N GLU A 41 -11.06 8.83 28.24
CA GLU A 41 -12.50 8.74 28.51
C GLU A 41 -13.19 7.52 27.88
N SER A 42 -12.48 6.72 27.07
CA SER A 42 -12.97 5.40 26.63
C SER A 42 -12.36 4.28 27.49
N PRO A 43 -13.02 3.86 28.58
CA PRO A 43 -12.50 2.84 29.48
C PRO A 43 -12.40 1.50 28.74
N GLY A 44 -11.21 1.15 28.26
CA GLY A 44 -10.92 -0.18 27.68
C GLY A 44 -10.04 -0.21 26.43
N ARG A 45 -9.76 0.92 25.76
CA ARG A 45 -8.92 0.90 24.54
C ARG A 45 -7.44 0.82 24.91
N ARG A 46 -6.80 -0.33 24.67
CA ARG A 46 -5.35 -0.51 24.83
C ARG A 46 -4.61 0.31 23.77
N THR A 47 -3.46 0.88 24.13
CA THR A 47 -2.53 1.38 23.11
C THR A 47 -2.12 0.21 22.21
N ALA A 48 -1.75 0.45 20.97
CA ALA A 48 -1.34 -0.63 20.07
C ALA A 48 -0.10 -1.40 20.56
N ILE A 49 0.81 -0.73 21.27
CA ILE A 49 1.94 -1.38 21.95
C ILE A 49 1.42 -2.36 23.01
N GLU A 50 0.47 -1.92 23.85
CA GLU A 50 -0.16 -2.80 24.84
C GLU A 50 -0.96 -3.93 24.20
N GLY A 51 -1.68 -3.65 23.11
CA GLY A 51 -2.41 -4.64 22.33
C GLY A 51 -1.46 -5.69 21.74
N ALA A 52 -0.33 -5.27 21.17
CA ALA A 52 0.66 -6.19 20.63
C ALA A 52 1.34 -7.03 21.74
N HIS A 53 1.58 -6.44 22.91
CA HIS A 53 2.03 -7.19 24.07
C HIS A 53 0.99 -8.22 24.56
N ALA A 54 -0.29 -7.84 24.59
CA ALA A 54 -1.39 -8.69 24.96
C ALA A 54 -1.62 -9.85 23.98
N LEU A 55 -1.51 -9.57 22.68
CA LEU A 55 -1.51 -10.58 21.63
C LEU A 55 -0.46 -11.65 21.91
N LEU A 56 0.77 -11.23 22.23
CA LEU A 56 1.84 -12.15 22.57
C LEU A 56 1.54 -12.93 23.85
N ASP A 57 1.00 -12.29 24.90
CA ASP A 57 0.63 -12.97 26.15
C ASP A 57 -0.40 -14.08 25.91
N GLU A 58 -1.45 -13.78 25.14
CA GLU A 58 -2.53 -14.73 24.85
C GLU A 58 -2.09 -15.87 23.94
N CYS A 59 -1.28 -15.57 22.92
CA CYS A 59 -0.78 -16.58 22.02
C CYS A 59 0.27 -17.47 22.69
N GLN A 60 1.13 -16.91 23.54
CA GLN A 60 2.12 -17.69 24.31
C GLN A 60 1.44 -18.62 25.32
N SER A 61 0.39 -18.16 26.01
CA SER A 61 -0.36 -18.99 26.97
C SER A 61 -1.03 -20.19 26.29
N ARG A 62 -1.53 -20.01 25.07
CA ARG A 62 -2.19 -21.04 24.25
C ARG A 62 -1.24 -21.82 23.34
N ARG A 63 0.05 -21.48 23.30
CA ARG A 63 1.08 -22.04 22.40
C ARG A 63 0.70 -21.91 20.92
N TRP A 64 0.18 -20.74 20.54
CA TRP A 64 -0.16 -20.40 19.17
C TRP A 64 0.97 -19.60 18.51
N ASP A 65 1.66 -20.20 17.54
CA ASP A 65 2.64 -19.50 16.70
C ASP A 65 2.03 -19.01 15.37
N ARG A 66 0.85 -19.55 15.01
CA ARG A 66 0.08 -19.21 13.81
C ARG A 66 -1.40 -19.19 14.17
N LEU A 67 -2.11 -18.20 13.63
CA LEU A 67 -3.52 -17.98 13.90
C LEU A 67 -4.31 -18.04 12.59
N GLY A 68 -5.34 -18.86 12.56
CA GLY A 68 -6.40 -18.76 11.56
C GLY A 68 -7.46 -17.75 11.98
N VAL A 69 -8.40 -17.44 11.07
CA VAL A 69 -9.48 -16.46 11.31
C VAL A 69 -10.26 -16.73 12.60
N LEU A 70 -10.56 -18.01 12.90
CA LEU A 70 -11.29 -18.40 14.12
C LEU A 70 -10.50 -18.16 15.41
N GLN A 71 -9.18 -18.38 15.38
CA GLN A 71 -8.32 -18.14 16.54
C GLN A 71 -8.12 -16.65 16.74
N TRP A 72 -7.96 -15.91 15.65
CA TRP A 72 -7.89 -14.45 15.68
C TRP A 72 -9.17 -13.87 16.28
N SER A 73 -10.35 -14.25 15.80
CA SER A 73 -11.64 -13.75 16.31
C SER A 73 -11.87 -14.01 17.79
N GLN A 74 -11.23 -15.06 18.36
CA GLN A 74 -11.33 -15.38 19.79
C GLN A 74 -10.51 -14.45 20.69
N ILE A 75 -9.55 -13.71 20.14
CA ILE A 75 -8.63 -12.88 20.91
C ILE A 75 -8.73 -11.38 20.58
N VAL A 76 -9.55 -10.99 19.60
CA VAL A 76 -9.67 -9.59 19.13
C VAL A 76 -10.08 -8.66 20.27
N GLU A 77 -11.02 -9.10 21.12
CA GLU A 77 -11.51 -8.32 22.26
C GLU A 77 -10.40 -8.10 23.30
N GLU A 78 -9.61 -9.13 23.63
CA GLU A 78 -8.48 -9.00 24.54
C GLU A 78 -7.37 -8.11 23.98
N VAL A 79 -7.19 -8.12 22.66
CA VAL A 79 -6.20 -7.33 21.95
C VAL A 79 -6.61 -5.85 21.85
N GLY A 80 -7.92 -5.55 21.89
CA GLY A 80 -8.46 -4.19 21.97
C GLY A 80 -8.58 -3.46 20.63
N LEU A 81 -8.72 -4.21 19.52
CA LEU A 81 -8.94 -3.66 18.19
C LEU A 81 -10.44 -3.66 17.84
N ASP A 82 -10.90 -2.63 17.13
CA ASP A 82 -12.22 -2.68 16.51
C ASP A 82 -12.27 -3.71 15.37
N ASN A 83 -13.48 -4.08 14.93
CA ASN A 83 -13.68 -5.16 13.97
C ASN A 83 -13.03 -4.88 12.60
N ALA A 84 -13.11 -3.66 12.09
CA ALA A 84 -12.61 -3.32 10.76
C ALA A 84 -11.08 -3.29 10.74
N LEU A 85 -10.49 -2.66 11.75
CA LEU A 85 -9.04 -2.62 11.96
C LEU A 85 -8.46 -4.01 12.23
N SER A 86 -9.17 -4.81 13.02
CA SER A 86 -8.83 -6.21 13.29
C SER A 86 -8.82 -7.06 12.02
N GLU A 87 -9.83 -6.93 11.16
CA GLU A 87 -9.86 -7.63 9.86
C GLU A 87 -8.69 -7.19 8.97
N ALA A 88 -8.42 -5.88 8.89
CA ALA A 88 -7.34 -5.32 8.09
C ALA A 88 -5.96 -5.84 8.56
N VAL A 89 -5.69 -5.81 9.87
CA VAL A 89 -4.47 -6.34 10.48
C VAL A 89 -4.28 -7.82 10.15
N PHE A 90 -5.33 -8.63 10.31
CA PHE A 90 -5.23 -10.08 10.07
C PHE A 90 -4.92 -10.38 8.60
N ARG A 91 -5.61 -9.72 7.67
CA ARG A 91 -5.42 -9.96 6.23
C ARG A 91 -4.03 -9.56 5.75
N ASN A 92 -3.53 -8.41 6.21
CA ASN A 92 -2.18 -7.97 5.85
C ASN A 92 -1.12 -8.90 6.43
N ALA A 93 -1.36 -9.45 7.64
CA ALA A 93 -0.46 -10.39 8.27
C ALA A 93 -0.54 -11.83 7.71
N SER A 94 -1.67 -12.25 7.14
CA SER A 94 -1.84 -13.60 6.57
C SER A 94 -1.33 -13.71 5.13
N GLY A 95 -1.32 -12.60 4.38
CA GLY A 95 -0.93 -12.62 2.97
C GLY A 95 -1.81 -13.58 2.15
N PRO A 96 -1.26 -14.35 1.18
CA PRO A 96 -2.01 -15.33 0.41
C PRO A 96 -2.37 -16.60 1.20
N GLU A 97 -1.81 -16.77 2.39
CA GLU A 97 -2.07 -17.92 3.26
C GLU A 97 -3.36 -17.70 4.07
N THR A 98 -3.97 -18.79 4.53
CA THR A 98 -5.15 -18.74 5.41
C THR A 98 -4.82 -18.52 6.89
N TYR A 99 -3.54 -18.34 7.21
CA TYR A 99 -3.01 -18.19 8.57
C TYR A 99 -2.02 -17.03 8.64
N ALA A 100 -2.12 -16.24 9.71
CA ALA A 100 -1.13 -15.21 10.03
C ALA A 100 -0.14 -15.74 11.08
N THR A 101 1.14 -15.41 10.94
CA THR A 101 2.14 -15.76 11.96
C THR A 101 2.10 -14.74 13.10
N LEU A 102 2.41 -15.20 14.32
CA LEU A 102 2.42 -14.32 15.50
C LEU A 102 3.33 -13.09 15.33
N PRO A 103 4.56 -13.20 14.77
CA PRO A 103 5.38 -12.02 14.52
C PRO A 103 4.75 -11.03 13.54
N MET A 104 4.13 -11.52 12.47
CA MET A 104 3.50 -10.68 11.47
C MET A 104 2.30 -9.91 12.04
N LEU A 105 1.47 -10.57 12.85
CA LEU A 105 0.37 -9.91 13.56
C LEU A 105 0.89 -8.86 14.53
N ALA A 106 1.89 -9.19 15.35
CA ALA A 106 2.45 -8.26 16.32
C ALA A 106 3.08 -7.02 15.67
N VAL A 107 3.77 -7.19 14.53
CA VAL A 107 4.33 -6.08 13.76
C VAL A 107 3.24 -5.21 13.14
N HIS A 108 2.21 -5.81 12.53
CA HIS A 108 1.09 -5.06 11.96
C HIS A 108 0.32 -4.28 13.04
N MET A 109 0.17 -4.87 14.22
CA MET A 109 -0.38 -4.18 15.38
C MET A 109 0.43 -2.95 15.78
N LEU A 110 1.76 -3.06 15.84
CA LEU A 110 2.61 -1.91 16.14
C LEU A 110 2.50 -0.81 15.07
N LEU A 111 2.42 -1.18 13.79
CA LEU A 111 2.26 -0.22 12.70
C LEU A 111 0.92 0.52 12.77
N VAL A 112 -0.17 -0.18 13.10
CA VAL A 112 -1.46 0.46 13.41
C VAL A 112 -1.33 1.44 14.57
N GLY A 113 -0.51 1.09 15.56
CA GLY A 113 -0.20 1.95 16.69
C GLY A 113 0.43 3.28 16.38
N LEU A 114 1.13 3.38 15.25
CA LEU A 114 1.70 4.63 14.82
C LEU A 114 0.59 5.67 14.58
N GLU A 115 -0.61 5.29 14.14
CA GLU A 115 -1.72 6.24 13.93
C GLU A 115 -2.02 7.11 15.17
N TYR A 116 -2.01 6.50 16.35
CA TYR A 116 -2.35 7.16 17.61
C TYR A 116 -1.17 7.88 18.25
N PHE A 117 0.01 7.82 17.63
CA PHE A 117 1.20 8.44 18.16
C PHE A 117 1.19 9.94 17.84
N THR A 118 0.97 10.75 18.86
CA THR A 118 1.07 12.20 18.77
C THR A 118 2.54 12.61 18.71
N TYR A 119 3.03 12.95 17.52
CA TYR A 119 4.35 13.54 17.36
C TYR A 119 4.28 15.06 17.55
N GLU A 120 5.11 15.62 18.44
CA GLU A 120 5.36 17.05 18.45
C GLU A 120 6.21 17.37 17.23
N SER A 121 5.57 17.63 16.10
CA SER A 121 6.29 18.00 14.88
C SER A 121 7.07 19.29 15.13
N ASP A 122 8.40 19.21 15.15
CA ASP A 122 9.19 20.32 14.64
C ASP A 122 8.72 20.56 13.21
N GLU A 123 8.35 21.80 12.86
CA GLU A 123 7.80 22.18 11.54
C GLU A 123 8.64 21.59 10.38
N VAL A 124 9.94 21.40 10.61
CA VAL A 124 10.93 20.84 9.66
C VAL A 124 10.65 19.38 9.27
N ILE A 125 10.17 18.52 10.17
CA ILE A 125 9.99 17.08 9.92
C ILE A 125 8.65 16.82 9.19
N SER A 126 7.61 17.60 9.50
CA SER A 126 6.34 17.60 8.77
C SER A 126 6.52 17.96 7.29
N ILE A 127 7.53 18.77 6.97
CA ILE A 127 7.83 19.23 5.60
C ILE A 127 8.64 18.18 4.81
N ARG A 128 9.45 17.34 5.49
CA ARG A 128 10.36 16.37 4.84
C ARG A 128 9.70 15.05 4.44
N GLY A 129 8.60 14.71 5.10
CA GLY A 129 7.90 13.46 4.83
C GLY A 129 8.56 12.22 5.44
N ASP A 130 9.19 12.42 6.59
CA ASP A 130 9.96 11.39 7.33
C ASP A 130 9.16 10.87 8.53
N ILE A 131 7.85 11.16 8.59
CA ILE A 131 7.02 10.96 9.79
C ILE A 131 7.03 9.50 10.24
N VAL A 132 6.81 8.54 9.34
CA VAL A 132 6.83 7.11 9.70
C VAL A 132 8.20 6.69 10.23
N THR A 133 9.29 7.11 9.56
CA THR A 133 10.66 6.84 10.00
C THR A 133 10.94 7.45 11.37
N ALA A 134 10.50 8.69 11.61
CA ALA A 134 10.64 9.37 12.90
C ALA A 134 9.86 8.65 14.00
N MET A 135 8.62 8.22 13.73
CA MET A 135 7.80 7.49 14.70
C MET A 135 8.40 6.12 15.03
N VAL A 136 8.90 5.40 14.01
CA VAL A 136 9.63 4.14 14.21
C VAL A 136 10.94 4.38 14.97
N HIS A 137 11.62 5.49 14.75
CA HIS A 137 12.82 5.86 15.52
C HIS A 137 12.49 6.04 17.01
N GLU A 138 11.44 6.80 17.31
CA GLU A 138 10.96 7.02 18.68
C GLU A 138 10.55 5.70 19.34
N GLN A 139 9.73 4.89 18.66
CA GLN A 139 9.23 3.61 19.14
C GLN A 139 10.17 2.42 18.88
N MET A 140 11.43 2.65 18.50
CA MET A 140 12.37 1.58 18.14
C MET A 140 12.51 0.53 19.26
N GLU A 141 12.46 0.96 20.51
CA GLU A 141 12.51 0.07 21.66
C GLU A 141 11.33 -0.91 21.68
N ASP A 142 10.11 -0.44 21.46
CA ASP A 142 8.90 -1.27 21.44
C ASP A 142 8.93 -2.28 20.29
N PHE A 143 9.28 -1.84 19.08
CA PHE A 143 9.45 -2.72 17.92
C PHE A 143 10.44 -3.84 18.22
N ILE A 144 11.66 -3.49 18.67
CA ILE A 144 12.69 -4.47 18.94
C ILE A 144 12.32 -5.38 20.11
N CYS A 145 11.67 -4.87 21.16
CA CYS A 145 11.21 -5.67 22.30
C CYS A 145 10.14 -6.69 21.91
N ILE A 146 9.18 -6.30 21.05
CA ILE A 146 8.15 -7.19 20.53
C ILE A 146 8.79 -8.30 19.69
N LEU A 147 9.71 -7.94 18.78
CA LEU A 147 10.45 -8.94 17.99
C LEU A 147 11.30 -9.87 18.88
N TYR A 148 11.93 -9.33 19.93
CA TYR A 148 12.67 -10.12 20.90
C TYR A 148 11.77 -11.13 21.62
N ARG A 149 10.57 -10.71 22.05
CA ARG A 149 9.57 -11.60 22.66
C ARG A 149 9.10 -12.68 21.68
N CYS A 150 8.84 -12.33 20.42
CA CYS A 150 8.52 -13.30 19.37
C CYS A 150 9.65 -14.35 19.17
N ALA A 151 10.90 -13.92 19.29
CA ALA A 151 12.07 -14.79 19.10
C ALA A 151 12.32 -15.73 20.30
N THR A 152 12.14 -15.21 21.51
CA THR A 152 12.55 -15.88 22.76
C THR A 152 11.42 -16.53 23.52
N GLY A 153 10.18 -16.09 23.31
CA GLY A 153 9.01 -16.50 24.11
C GLY A 153 8.98 -15.88 25.51
N CYS A 154 9.80 -14.85 25.79
CA CYS A 154 9.83 -14.24 27.12
C CYS A 154 8.57 -13.40 27.42
N SER A 155 8.29 -13.26 28.71
CA SER A 155 7.16 -12.47 29.20
C SER A 155 7.45 -10.98 29.12
N ARG A 156 6.41 -10.14 29.13
CA ARG A 156 6.59 -8.68 29.20
C ARG A 156 7.36 -8.24 30.45
N ALA A 157 7.22 -8.96 31.57
CA ALA A 157 7.93 -8.64 32.81
C ALA A 157 9.45 -8.87 32.69
N ASP A 158 9.88 -9.82 31.85
CA ASP A 158 11.30 -10.11 31.65
C ASP A 158 12.05 -8.98 30.93
N LEU A 159 11.34 -8.16 30.14
CA LEU A 159 11.93 -7.03 29.41
C LEU A 159 12.52 -5.96 30.32
N ARG A 160 12.04 -5.84 31.56
CA ARG A 160 12.53 -4.85 32.54
C ARG A 160 13.89 -5.21 33.16
N LYS A 161 14.50 -6.34 32.77
CA LYS A 161 15.81 -6.76 33.28
C LYS A 161 16.91 -6.07 32.48
N ASP A 162 17.82 -5.36 33.16
CA ASP A 162 18.92 -4.55 32.57
C ASP A 162 19.91 -5.28 31.63
N LYS A 163 19.76 -6.59 31.41
CA LYS A 163 20.69 -7.40 30.60
C LYS A 163 19.96 -8.41 29.71
N LEU A 164 19.04 -7.93 28.87
CA LEU A 164 18.51 -8.74 27.77
C LEU A 164 19.62 -9.06 26.78
N ARG A 165 19.96 -10.34 26.65
CA ARG A 165 20.90 -10.86 25.66
C ARG A 165 20.21 -11.91 24.80
N ILE A 166 20.69 -12.06 23.57
CA ILE A 166 20.19 -13.05 22.64
C ILE A 166 21.36 -13.68 21.88
N SER A 167 21.27 -14.98 21.64
CA SER A 167 22.29 -15.76 20.92
C SER A 167 21.70 -17.03 20.31
N GLY A 168 22.52 -17.79 19.58
CA GLY A 168 22.15 -19.10 19.04
C GLY A 168 20.94 -19.06 18.10
N SER A 169 20.01 -20.00 18.27
CA SER A 169 18.82 -20.14 17.42
C SER A 169 17.83 -18.98 17.59
N GLN A 170 17.73 -18.42 18.80
CA GLN A 170 16.87 -17.28 19.08
C GLN A 170 17.35 -16.03 18.32
N MET A 171 18.67 -15.81 18.24
CA MET A 171 19.25 -14.71 17.46
C MET A 171 18.86 -14.81 15.98
N LYS A 172 18.99 -15.99 15.37
CA LYS A 172 18.61 -16.20 13.96
C LYS A 172 17.14 -15.90 13.72
N LYS A 173 16.25 -16.35 14.63
CA LYS A 173 14.82 -16.05 14.57
C LYS A 173 14.56 -14.54 14.68
N PHE A 174 15.20 -13.88 15.65
CA PHE A 174 15.11 -12.43 15.86
C PHE A 174 15.54 -11.66 14.60
N LEU A 175 16.74 -11.91 14.07
CA LEU A 175 17.26 -11.22 12.90
C LEU A 175 16.40 -11.48 11.66
N SER A 176 15.86 -12.69 11.48
CA SER A 176 14.95 -12.96 10.36
C SER A 176 13.67 -12.12 10.41
N MET A 177 13.20 -11.72 11.60
CA MET A 177 12.06 -10.81 11.74
C MET A 177 12.46 -9.35 11.57
N VAL A 178 13.66 -8.97 11.98
CA VAL A 178 14.21 -7.62 11.70
C VAL A 178 14.33 -7.41 10.19
N ASP A 179 14.78 -8.41 9.45
CA ASP A 179 14.92 -8.36 7.98
C ASP A 179 13.58 -8.28 7.21
N ILE A 180 12.46 -8.60 7.87
CA ILE A 180 11.12 -8.35 7.30
C ILE A 180 10.86 -6.85 7.25
N LEU A 181 11.25 -6.12 8.30
CA LEU A 181 10.97 -4.71 8.49
C LEU A 181 12.03 -3.79 7.91
N PHE A 182 13.30 -4.19 7.99
CA PHE A 182 14.43 -3.32 7.71
C PHE A 182 15.38 -3.94 6.71
N GLU A 183 15.99 -3.08 5.91
CA GLU A 183 17.15 -3.40 5.07
C GLU A 183 18.18 -2.27 5.22
N GLY A 184 19.37 -2.44 4.67
CA GLY A 184 20.41 -1.44 4.83
C GLY A 184 21.53 -1.55 3.81
N MET A 185 22.55 -0.73 4.01
CA MET A 185 23.75 -0.68 3.18
C MET A 185 24.98 -0.45 4.06
N MET A 186 26.11 -0.97 3.62
CA MET A 186 27.42 -0.73 4.24
C MET A 186 28.39 -0.19 3.20
N GLU A 187 29.06 0.93 3.52
CA GLU A 187 30.14 1.48 2.68
C GLU A 187 31.46 1.32 3.42
N ASN A 188 32.48 0.83 2.71
CA ASN A 188 33.82 0.64 3.22
C ASN A 188 34.79 1.59 2.50
N ASP A 189 35.26 2.61 3.24
CA ASP A 189 36.13 3.68 2.71
C ASP A 189 37.45 3.16 2.05
N GLU A 190 37.85 1.90 2.28
CA GLU A 190 39.10 1.30 1.77
C GLU A 190 38.90 0.39 0.54
N GLU A 191 37.68 -0.05 0.23
CA GLU A 191 37.39 -0.94 -0.92
C GLU A 191 36.84 -0.12 -2.09
N MET A 192 37.73 0.37 -2.98
CA MET A 192 37.37 1.18 -4.16
C MET A 192 36.39 0.51 -5.15
N ASP A 193 36.16 -0.79 -5.02
CA ASP A 193 35.30 -1.60 -5.90
C ASP A 193 34.04 -2.14 -5.22
N SER A 194 33.81 -1.92 -3.91
CA SER A 194 32.57 -2.39 -3.28
C SER A 194 31.40 -1.50 -3.70
N HIS A 195 30.57 -2.00 -4.60
CA HIS A 195 29.35 -1.31 -5.00
C HIS A 195 28.39 -1.21 -3.80
N ASP A 196 27.72 -0.07 -3.69
CA ASP A 196 26.62 0.22 -2.76
C ASP A 196 25.50 -0.84 -2.88
N GLU A 197 25.65 -1.98 -2.20
CA GLU A 197 24.69 -3.09 -2.24
C GLU A 197 23.72 -3.01 -1.06
N ILE A 198 22.43 -3.11 -1.39
CA ILE A 198 21.37 -3.25 -0.39
C ILE A 198 21.43 -4.66 0.19
N VAL A 199 21.62 -4.76 1.49
CA VAL A 199 21.73 -6.00 2.25
C VAL A 199 20.69 -6.07 3.37
N ASN A 200 20.43 -7.28 3.84
CA ASN A 200 19.62 -7.49 5.03
C ASN A 200 20.34 -6.96 6.29
N VAL A 201 19.57 -6.51 7.29
CA VAL A 201 20.12 -6.05 8.57
C VAL A 201 20.82 -7.18 9.32
N SER A 202 20.40 -8.44 9.14
CA SER A 202 21.11 -9.61 9.65
C SER A 202 22.58 -9.65 9.22
N VAL A 203 22.88 -9.34 7.96
CA VAL A 203 24.25 -9.30 7.41
C VAL A 203 25.07 -8.19 8.08
N ILE A 204 24.46 -7.01 8.24
CA ILE A 204 25.07 -5.86 8.94
C ILE A 204 25.36 -6.23 10.39
N ALA A 205 24.38 -6.83 11.07
CA ALA A 205 24.48 -7.20 12.46
C ALA A 205 25.59 -8.24 12.67
N GLU A 206 25.63 -9.30 11.86
CA GLU A 206 26.63 -10.37 11.95
C GLU A 206 28.06 -9.83 11.75
N ARG A 207 28.23 -8.84 10.87
CA ARG A 207 29.53 -8.25 10.58
C ARG A 207 29.98 -7.22 11.63
N LEU A 208 29.06 -6.44 12.20
CA LEU A 208 29.41 -5.22 12.95
C LEU A 208 28.86 -5.15 14.37
N TRP A 209 27.73 -5.79 14.66
CA TRP A 209 27.00 -5.58 15.92
C TRP A 209 27.08 -6.76 16.88
N LEU A 210 27.29 -7.98 16.36
CA LEU A 210 27.42 -9.19 17.16
C LEU A 210 28.85 -9.37 17.67
N HIS A 211 28.99 -9.76 18.93
CA HIS A 211 30.25 -10.19 19.53
C HIS A 211 30.14 -11.65 19.96
N ASN A 212 30.95 -12.54 19.38
CA ASN A 212 30.85 -14.00 19.56
C ASN A 212 29.45 -14.56 19.23
N GLY A 213 28.75 -13.98 18.26
CA GLY A 213 27.40 -14.39 17.87
C GLY A 213 26.29 -13.94 18.85
N GLU A 214 26.60 -13.02 19.77
CA GLU A 214 25.65 -12.48 20.74
C GLU A 214 25.58 -10.95 20.68
N VAL A 215 24.45 -10.38 21.09
CA VAL A 215 24.30 -8.94 21.33
C VAL A 215 23.35 -8.68 22.49
N SER A 216 23.54 -7.58 23.22
CA SER A 216 22.51 -7.11 24.16
C SER A 216 21.45 -6.30 23.43
N ILE A 217 20.18 -6.47 23.78
CA ILE A 217 19.07 -5.76 23.14
C ILE A 217 19.21 -4.24 23.23
N PRO A 218 19.62 -3.63 24.37
CA PRO A 218 19.88 -2.19 24.42
C PRO A 218 20.96 -1.73 23.43
N LYS A 219 22.02 -2.55 23.22
CA LYS A 219 23.07 -2.23 22.26
C LYS A 219 22.58 -2.34 20.82
N PHE A 220 21.75 -3.35 20.52
CA PHE A 220 21.12 -3.49 19.21
C PHE A 220 20.21 -2.30 18.89
N ILE A 221 19.34 -1.90 19.82
CA ILE A 221 18.47 -0.71 19.69
C ILE A 221 19.30 0.54 19.45
N SER A 222 20.36 0.74 20.23
CA SER A 222 21.26 1.90 20.06
C SER A 222 21.90 1.92 18.67
N ASN A 223 22.34 0.78 18.15
CA ASN A 223 22.94 0.71 16.81
C ASN A 223 21.88 0.97 15.73
N MET A 224 20.69 0.38 15.85
CA MET A 224 19.57 0.63 14.93
C MET A 224 19.19 2.10 14.88
N ARG A 225 19.03 2.78 16.03
CA ARG A 225 18.72 4.22 16.09
C ARG A 225 19.80 5.08 15.43
N GLN A 226 21.08 4.75 15.63
CA GLN A 226 22.20 5.51 15.04
C GLN A 226 22.28 5.37 13.52
N CYS A 227 21.77 4.28 12.96
CA CYS A 227 21.85 3.97 11.53
C CYS A 227 20.52 4.18 10.80
N LEU A 228 19.39 4.34 11.51
CA LEU A 228 18.08 4.49 10.91
C LEU A 228 18.02 5.82 10.15
N VAL A 229 17.77 5.73 8.86
CA VAL A 229 17.54 6.86 7.96
C VAL A 229 16.20 6.70 7.25
N GLN A 230 15.71 7.80 6.69
CA GLN A 230 14.63 7.71 5.71
C GLN A 230 15.08 6.79 4.58
N ASP A 231 14.17 5.94 4.09
CA ASP A 231 14.50 5.08 2.96
C ASP A 231 14.95 5.99 1.79
N PRO A 232 16.19 5.86 1.29
CA PRO A 232 16.68 6.69 0.20
C PRO A 232 15.90 6.45 -1.10
N PHE A 233 15.04 5.43 -1.12
CA PHE A 233 14.12 5.05 -2.18
C PHE A 233 12.64 5.31 -1.82
N GLN A 234 12.33 5.87 -0.64
CA GLN A 234 10.95 6.06 -0.15
C GLN A 234 10.14 7.06 -0.96
N ILE A 235 8.85 6.74 -1.10
CA ILE A 235 7.77 7.58 -1.63
C ILE A 235 7.39 8.58 -0.54
N ASP A 236 7.81 9.86 -0.61
CA ASP A 236 7.56 10.91 0.40
C ASP A 236 6.20 10.73 1.10
N ASP A 237 6.28 10.35 2.37
CA ASP A 237 5.13 10.17 3.24
C ASP A 237 4.65 11.55 3.64
N LEU A 238 3.38 11.87 3.42
CA LEU A 238 2.71 13.06 4.01
C LEU A 238 3.20 14.47 3.61
N SER A 239 4.10 14.68 2.63
CA SER A 239 4.45 16.06 2.25
C SER A 239 3.25 16.81 1.65
N VAL A 240 2.73 17.76 2.42
CA VAL A 240 1.84 18.85 2.03
C VAL A 240 2.71 20.11 1.86
N ASP A 241 2.36 20.90 0.83
CA ASP A 241 2.80 22.27 0.57
C ASP A 241 4.28 22.52 0.28
N THR A 242 4.69 22.21 -0.94
CA THR A 242 4.89 23.26 -1.96
C THR A 242 5.26 22.62 -3.30
N PRO A 243 4.57 22.96 -4.40
CA PRO A 243 5.09 22.62 -5.71
C PRO A 243 6.39 23.40 -5.89
N SER A 244 7.55 22.73 -5.78
CA SER A 244 8.78 23.31 -6.31
C SER A 244 8.47 23.63 -7.77
N SER A 245 8.44 24.90 -8.10
CA SER A 245 8.11 25.42 -9.41
C SER A 245 9.18 24.97 -10.41
N SER A 246 9.07 23.74 -10.91
CA SER A 246 9.92 23.22 -11.97
C SER A 246 9.18 22.14 -12.79
N PRO A 247 9.52 21.99 -14.08
CA PRO A 247 8.72 21.28 -15.06
C PRO A 247 8.84 19.76 -14.89
N ARG A 248 7.75 19.04 -15.18
CA ARG A 248 7.66 17.60 -15.48
C ARG A 248 8.94 16.80 -15.16
N ARG A 249 9.01 16.20 -13.97
CA ARG A 249 10.15 15.39 -13.55
C ARG A 249 9.79 13.90 -13.63
N VAL A 250 10.51 13.16 -14.47
CA VAL A 250 10.56 11.68 -14.41
C VAL A 250 11.96 11.35 -13.94
N THR A 251 12.14 11.04 -12.66
CA THR A 251 13.43 10.63 -12.12
C THR A 251 13.66 9.15 -12.36
N SER A 252 14.75 8.80 -13.04
CA SER A 252 15.30 7.45 -13.13
C SER A 252 16.71 7.51 -12.58
N LEU A 253 16.93 6.99 -11.38
CA LEU A 253 18.29 6.75 -10.87
C LEU A 253 18.75 5.34 -11.29
N ALA A 254 20.03 5.25 -11.63
CA ALA A 254 20.67 4.10 -12.26
C ALA A 254 20.85 2.91 -11.29
N GLY A 255 21.07 1.71 -11.85
CA GLY A 255 21.53 0.53 -11.13
C GLY A 255 20.43 -0.45 -10.70
N THR A 256 19.48 0.01 -9.88
CA THR A 256 18.38 -0.82 -9.36
C THR A 256 17.07 -0.03 -9.48
N ARG A 257 16.44 -0.08 -10.67
CA ARG A 257 15.25 0.72 -11.02
C ARG A 257 14.03 0.33 -10.17
N ARG A 258 13.91 0.90 -8.97
CA ARG A 258 12.81 0.59 -8.05
C ARG A 258 11.69 1.62 -8.06
N LYS A 259 11.91 2.91 -8.33
CA LYS A 259 10.86 3.95 -8.19
C LYS A 259 10.76 4.89 -9.39
N VAL A 260 9.53 5.18 -9.80
CA VAL A 260 9.21 6.16 -10.86
C VAL A 260 8.14 7.10 -10.34
N THR A 261 8.39 8.41 -10.42
CA THR A 261 7.41 9.43 -10.05
C THR A 261 6.97 10.21 -11.28
N VAL A 262 5.65 10.38 -11.41
CA VAL A 262 5.00 11.19 -12.44
C VAL A 262 4.22 12.29 -11.74
N SER A 263 4.61 13.53 -11.97
CA SER A 263 3.93 14.69 -11.39
C SER A 263 3.75 15.82 -12.39
N GLY A 264 2.77 16.69 -12.12
CA GLY A 264 2.57 17.92 -12.90
C GLY A 264 2.21 17.68 -14.37
N TRP A 265 1.60 16.53 -14.65
CA TRP A 265 1.22 16.06 -15.97
C TRP A 265 -0.05 16.76 -16.48
N GLN A 266 -0.22 16.81 -17.81
CA GLN A 266 -1.27 17.56 -18.50
C GLN A 266 -1.89 16.73 -19.62
N ARG A 267 -3.20 16.86 -19.83
CA ARG A 267 -4.00 16.30 -20.95
C ARG A 267 -3.94 14.77 -21.12
N PHE A 268 -2.77 14.21 -21.40
CA PHE A 268 -2.59 12.80 -21.67
C PHE A 268 -1.16 12.35 -21.32
N GLN A 269 -1.02 11.25 -20.59
CA GLN A 269 0.27 10.64 -20.25
C GLN A 269 0.23 9.13 -20.45
N LEU A 270 1.12 8.63 -21.30
CA LEU A 270 1.32 7.21 -21.55
C LEU A 270 2.72 6.79 -21.11
N LEU A 271 2.83 5.80 -20.23
CA LEU A 271 4.09 5.20 -19.77
C LEU A 271 4.36 3.88 -20.51
N SER A 272 4.50 3.93 -21.84
CA SER A 272 4.58 2.74 -22.70
C SER A 272 5.93 2.02 -22.72
N LYS A 273 7.00 2.61 -22.19
CA LYS A 273 8.34 1.99 -22.25
C LYS A 273 8.49 0.87 -21.22
N ALA A 274 9.03 -0.28 -21.62
CA ALA A 274 9.28 -1.44 -20.75
C ALA A 274 10.18 -1.13 -19.53
N VAL A 275 10.89 -0.01 -19.54
CA VAL A 275 11.66 0.49 -18.38
C VAL A 275 10.79 0.80 -17.15
N TYR A 276 9.47 0.92 -17.33
CA TYR A 276 8.49 1.15 -16.27
C TYR A 276 7.90 -0.16 -15.72
N LYS A 277 8.35 -1.32 -16.21
CA LYS A 277 7.98 -2.62 -15.67
C LYS A 277 8.69 -2.84 -14.32
N ASP A 278 7.99 -3.44 -13.36
CA ASP A 278 8.53 -3.78 -12.03
C ASP A 278 9.00 -2.59 -11.18
N VAL A 279 8.37 -1.43 -11.38
CA VAL A 279 8.63 -0.22 -10.58
C VAL A 279 7.58 -0.02 -9.49
N HIS A 280 7.96 0.69 -8.44
CA HIS A 280 7.07 1.41 -7.54
C HIS A 280 6.69 2.73 -8.21
N LEU A 281 5.43 2.86 -8.61
CA LEU A 281 4.94 4.01 -9.38
C LEU A 281 4.25 5.01 -8.45
N ARG A 282 4.73 6.25 -8.39
CA ARG A 282 4.03 7.37 -7.75
C ARG A 282 3.44 8.29 -8.82
N ILE A 283 2.15 8.57 -8.75
CA ILE A 283 1.45 9.53 -9.60
C ILE A 283 0.93 10.62 -8.69
N SER A 284 1.22 11.89 -9.00
CA SER A 284 0.77 13.00 -8.19
C SER A 284 0.41 14.25 -8.98
N SER A 285 -0.49 15.06 -8.41
CA SER A 285 -0.74 16.46 -8.78
C SER A 285 -0.84 16.69 -10.30
N ASN A 286 -1.99 16.36 -10.90
CA ASN A 286 -2.29 16.73 -12.28
C ASN A 286 -2.48 18.25 -12.39
N ARG A 287 -2.05 18.84 -13.51
CA ARG A 287 -2.19 20.30 -13.74
C ARG A 287 -3.53 20.71 -14.33
N THR A 288 -4.26 19.76 -14.93
CA THR A 288 -5.48 20.03 -15.69
C THR A 288 -6.59 19.07 -15.30
N GLN A 289 -7.81 19.59 -15.12
CA GLN A 289 -9.00 18.87 -14.67
C GLN A 289 -9.60 17.86 -15.69
N SER A 290 -8.84 17.47 -16.71
CA SER A 290 -9.26 16.49 -17.74
C SER A 290 -8.03 15.82 -18.34
N SER A 291 -7.30 15.10 -17.51
CA SER A 291 -6.12 14.32 -17.94
C SER A 291 -6.45 12.82 -18.05
N MET A 292 -5.83 12.12 -19.01
CA MET A 292 -5.87 10.65 -19.10
C MET A 292 -4.49 10.06 -18.83
N LEU A 293 -4.35 9.18 -17.84
CA LEU A 293 -3.10 8.44 -17.55
C LEU A 293 -3.23 7.00 -18.01
N VAL A 294 -2.16 6.48 -18.61
CA VAL A 294 -2.05 5.05 -18.92
C VAL A 294 -0.66 4.56 -18.56
N ALA A 295 -0.58 3.65 -17.60
CA ALA A 295 0.62 2.95 -17.18
C ALA A 295 0.42 1.44 -17.36
N PRO A 296 0.66 0.87 -18.55
CA PRO A 296 0.21 -0.49 -18.88
C PRO A 296 1.07 -1.62 -18.31
N TRP A 297 2.31 -1.31 -17.91
CA TRP A 297 3.24 -2.31 -17.39
C TRP A 297 2.93 -2.69 -15.95
N ARG A 298 3.16 -3.96 -15.60
CA ARG A 298 2.99 -4.39 -14.21
C ARG A 298 3.92 -3.62 -13.27
N CYS A 299 3.39 -3.28 -12.11
CA CYS A 299 4.08 -2.52 -11.07
C CYS A 299 4.26 -3.36 -9.80
N ARG A 300 5.25 -3.00 -8.97
CA ARG A 300 5.39 -3.56 -7.62
C ARG A 300 4.33 -3.00 -6.69
N SER A 301 4.21 -1.69 -6.72
CA SER A 301 3.19 -0.92 -6.01
C SER A 301 2.84 0.34 -6.79
N ILE A 302 1.69 0.92 -6.49
CA ILE A 302 1.27 2.20 -7.06
C ILE A 302 0.74 3.10 -5.95
N ILE A 303 1.18 4.36 -5.93
CA ILE A 303 0.59 5.43 -5.12
C ILE A 303 0.05 6.49 -6.05
N VAL A 304 -1.24 6.81 -5.92
CA VAL A 304 -1.89 7.95 -6.58
C VAL A 304 -2.25 8.96 -5.50
N ASP A 305 -1.72 10.17 -5.62
CA ASP A 305 -1.74 11.17 -4.55
C ASP A 305 -2.17 12.54 -5.10
N ARG A 306 -3.22 13.15 -4.52
CA ARG A 306 -3.72 14.48 -4.92
C ARG A 306 -4.02 14.59 -6.41
N VAL A 307 -4.80 13.64 -6.93
CA VAL A 307 -5.25 13.65 -8.32
C VAL A 307 -6.73 13.98 -8.36
N THR A 308 -7.09 15.03 -9.10
CA THR A 308 -8.49 15.45 -9.22
C THR A 308 -8.92 15.52 -10.67
N SER A 309 -10.16 15.14 -10.96
CA SER A 309 -10.78 15.32 -12.28
C SER A 309 -9.98 14.62 -13.40
N CYS A 310 -9.66 13.34 -13.19
CA CYS A 310 -9.00 12.48 -14.16
C CYS A 310 -10.01 11.44 -14.67
N PRO A 311 -10.71 11.68 -15.79
CA PRO A 311 -11.80 10.82 -16.24
C PRO A 311 -11.37 9.42 -16.70
N ALA A 312 -10.07 9.20 -16.95
CA ALA A 312 -9.54 7.91 -17.40
C ALA A 312 -8.12 7.69 -16.87
N MET A 313 -7.99 6.91 -15.80
CA MET A 313 -6.70 6.47 -15.26
C MET A 313 -6.59 4.95 -15.36
N VAL A 314 -5.69 4.47 -16.21
CA VAL A 314 -5.46 3.04 -16.42
C VAL A 314 -4.10 2.67 -15.83
N LEU A 315 -4.13 1.80 -14.83
CA LEU A 315 -2.96 1.36 -14.09
C LEU A 315 -2.73 -0.13 -14.35
N GLY A 316 -1.47 -0.49 -14.55
CA GLY A 316 -1.08 -1.85 -14.89
C GLY A 316 -1.26 -2.80 -13.70
N PRO A 317 -1.28 -4.11 -13.97
CA PRO A 317 -1.40 -5.14 -12.92
C PRO A 317 -0.36 -4.93 -11.82
N THR A 318 -0.80 -4.90 -10.57
CA THR A 318 0.08 -4.60 -9.43
C THR A 318 0.09 -5.77 -8.46
N TYR A 319 1.23 -6.45 -8.36
CA TYR A 319 1.31 -7.64 -7.49
C TYR A 319 1.39 -7.30 -6.00
N GLY A 320 1.61 -6.03 -5.63
CA GLY A 320 1.51 -5.52 -4.27
C GLY A 320 0.27 -4.63 -4.08
N SER A 321 0.47 -3.56 -3.31
CA SER A 321 -0.59 -2.60 -2.95
C SER A 321 -0.74 -1.45 -3.94
N VAL A 322 -1.98 -1.00 -4.09
CA VAL A 322 -2.33 0.27 -4.74
C VAL A 322 -2.96 1.19 -3.69
N ILE A 323 -2.42 2.40 -3.54
CA ILE A 323 -2.90 3.39 -2.57
C ILE A 323 -3.42 4.60 -3.34
N LEU A 324 -4.68 4.95 -3.10
CA LEU A 324 -5.35 6.13 -3.64
C LEU A 324 -5.56 7.12 -2.49
N ARG A 325 -4.87 8.26 -2.52
CA ARG A 325 -4.93 9.29 -1.48
C ARG A 325 -5.32 10.63 -2.07
N GLU A 326 -6.31 11.29 -1.47
CA GLU A 326 -6.80 12.60 -1.93
C GLU A 326 -7.14 12.58 -3.43
N VAL A 327 -7.81 11.51 -3.86
CA VAL A 327 -8.24 11.33 -5.26
C VAL A 327 -9.70 11.75 -5.37
N HIS A 328 -9.98 12.66 -6.30
CA HIS A 328 -11.31 13.25 -6.44
C HIS A 328 -11.82 13.22 -7.88
N HIS A 329 -13.12 12.99 -8.08
CA HIS A 329 -13.80 13.06 -9.39
C HIS A 329 -13.07 12.30 -10.50
N THR A 330 -12.68 11.05 -10.23
CA THR A 330 -11.70 10.33 -11.06
C THR A 330 -12.17 8.88 -11.28
N ASN A 331 -11.95 8.37 -12.49
CA ASN A 331 -12.20 6.95 -12.80
C ASN A 331 -10.88 6.22 -12.95
N ILE A 332 -10.73 5.11 -12.24
CA ILE A 332 -9.49 4.33 -12.16
C ILE A 332 -9.79 2.89 -12.52
N SER A 333 -9.02 2.34 -13.46
CA SER A 333 -9.04 0.93 -13.81
C SER A 333 -7.73 0.29 -13.37
N VAL A 334 -7.80 -0.69 -12.46
CA VAL A 334 -6.63 -1.33 -11.87
C VAL A 334 -6.91 -2.77 -11.47
N ALA A 335 -5.91 -3.63 -11.67
CA ALA A 335 -5.87 -4.97 -11.08
C ALA A 335 -4.76 -5.00 -10.03
N CYS A 336 -5.07 -5.35 -8.79
CA CYS A 336 -4.09 -5.35 -7.71
C CYS A 336 -4.38 -6.37 -6.61
N LYS A 337 -3.37 -6.77 -5.84
CA LYS A 337 -3.58 -7.66 -4.69
C LYS A 337 -4.33 -6.97 -3.56
N GLN A 338 -4.02 -5.70 -3.28
CA GLN A 338 -4.65 -4.94 -2.22
C GLN A 338 -4.88 -3.49 -2.69
N LEU A 339 -6.05 -2.95 -2.39
CA LEU A 339 -6.41 -1.56 -2.70
C LEU A 339 -6.73 -0.81 -1.41
N TYR A 340 -6.11 0.34 -1.24
CA TYR A 340 -6.36 1.28 -0.14
C TYR A 340 -6.88 2.60 -0.70
N LEU A 341 -7.96 3.14 -0.14
CA LEU A 341 -8.45 4.49 -0.43
C LEU A 341 -8.46 5.34 0.83
N TRP A 342 -8.00 6.58 0.69
CA TRP A 342 -7.89 7.53 1.79
C TRP A 342 -8.32 8.92 1.33
N ASN A 343 -9.22 9.56 2.10
CA ASN A 343 -9.64 10.95 1.92
C ASN A 343 -10.03 11.26 0.47
N SER A 344 -10.77 10.35 -0.16
CA SER A 344 -11.08 10.40 -1.60
C SER A 344 -12.58 10.56 -1.83
N SER A 345 -12.99 11.25 -2.89
CA SER A 345 -14.42 11.48 -3.16
C SER A 345 -14.80 11.35 -4.64
N ASP A 346 -16.00 10.85 -4.90
CA ASP A 346 -16.54 10.69 -6.26
C ASP A 346 -15.59 9.90 -7.19
N VAL A 347 -15.03 8.81 -6.67
CA VAL A 347 -14.10 7.95 -7.41
C VAL A 347 -14.83 6.69 -7.88
N THR A 348 -14.71 6.38 -9.16
CA THR A 348 -15.14 5.08 -9.70
C THR A 348 -13.93 4.19 -9.89
N VAL A 349 -13.89 3.04 -9.22
CA VAL A 349 -12.80 2.06 -9.35
C VAL A 349 -13.31 0.81 -10.08
N PHE A 350 -12.78 0.59 -11.28
CA PHE A 350 -12.92 -0.65 -12.04
C PHE A 350 -11.84 -1.62 -11.57
N LEU A 351 -12.20 -2.49 -10.64
CA LEU A 351 -11.25 -3.25 -9.84
C LEU A 351 -11.24 -4.74 -10.23
N HIS A 352 -10.05 -5.31 -10.33
CA HIS A 352 -9.85 -6.73 -10.06
C HIS A 352 -8.93 -6.87 -8.84
N SER A 353 -9.46 -7.44 -7.76
CA SER A 353 -8.66 -7.76 -6.58
C SER A 353 -9.16 -9.03 -5.90
N PRO A 354 -8.26 -9.93 -5.47
CA PRO A 354 -8.63 -11.09 -4.65
C PRO A 354 -9.01 -10.70 -3.22
N ASN A 355 -8.53 -9.55 -2.72
CA ASN A 355 -8.79 -9.07 -1.38
C ASN A 355 -9.80 -7.92 -1.38
N PRO A 356 -10.57 -7.74 -0.28
CA PRO A 356 -11.45 -6.59 -0.15
C PRO A 356 -10.64 -5.28 -0.11
N PRO A 357 -11.11 -4.21 -0.77
CA PRO A 357 -10.50 -2.90 -0.63
C PRO A 357 -10.73 -2.35 0.78
N THR A 358 -9.79 -1.55 1.26
CA THR A 358 -9.85 -0.91 2.59
C THR A 358 -9.97 0.61 2.43
N LEU A 359 -10.90 1.24 3.14
CA LEU A 359 -11.22 2.67 2.97
C LEU A 359 -11.24 3.42 4.29
N ARG A 360 -10.93 4.72 4.18
CA ARG A 360 -11.12 5.72 5.23
C ARG A 360 -11.34 7.12 4.65
N GLY A 361 -12.22 7.89 5.23
CA GLY A 361 -12.50 9.28 4.89
C GLY A 361 -13.04 9.44 3.48
N CYS A 362 -13.75 8.43 2.96
CA CYS A 362 -14.15 8.37 1.56
C CYS A 362 -15.66 8.59 1.36
N THR A 363 -16.03 9.30 0.30
CA THR A 363 -17.44 9.59 -0.04
C THR A 363 -17.74 9.36 -1.51
N GLY A 364 -18.92 8.82 -1.84
CA GLY A 364 -19.29 8.59 -3.24
C GLY A 364 -18.38 7.61 -4.01
N ILE A 365 -17.77 6.63 -3.33
CA ILE A 365 -16.90 5.64 -3.99
C ILE A 365 -17.75 4.58 -4.67
N ARG A 366 -17.51 4.34 -5.95
CA ARG A 366 -18.21 3.34 -6.75
C ARG A 366 -17.27 2.25 -7.22
N PHE A 367 -17.62 1.00 -6.97
CA PHE A 367 -16.87 -0.13 -7.50
C PHE A 367 -17.56 -0.80 -8.69
N ALA A 368 -16.77 -1.21 -9.67
CA ALA A 368 -17.19 -1.94 -10.85
C ALA A 368 -16.19 -3.06 -11.18
N PRO A 369 -16.58 -4.08 -11.97
CA PRO A 369 -15.63 -5.07 -12.47
C PRO A 369 -14.56 -4.40 -13.32
N PHE A 370 -13.34 -4.97 -13.32
CA PHE A 370 -12.26 -4.52 -14.19
C PHE A 370 -12.71 -4.44 -15.65
N ASN A 371 -12.39 -3.32 -16.33
CA ASN A 371 -13.03 -2.93 -17.59
C ASN A 371 -12.05 -2.58 -18.73
N VAL A 372 -10.79 -2.99 -18.61
CA VAL A 372 -9.73 -2.66 -19.56
C VAL A 372 -9.27 -3.92 -20.29
N SER A 373 -8.96 -3.76 -21.57
CA SER A 373 -8.22 -4.73 -22.37
C SER A 373 -7.14 -4.01 -23.18
N TYR A 374 -5.98 -4.64 -23.37
CA TYR A 374 -4.89 -4.22 -24.26
C TYR A 374 -3.94 -5.40 -24.53
N GLU A 375 -3.22 -5.35 -25.64
CA GLU A 375 -2.23 -6.37 -26.00
C GLU A 375 -1.17 -6.51 -24.89
N GLY A 376 -0.92 -7.75 -24.46
CA GLY A 376 0.05 -8.07 -23.40
C GLY A 376 -0.51 -8.08 -21.97
N LEU A 377 -1.78 -7.67 -21.77
CA LEU A 377 -2.37 -7.56 -20.42
C LEU A 377 -2.44 -8.90 -19.68
N GLU A 378 -2.80 -9.99 -20.38
CA GLU A 378 -2.94 -11.31 -19.74
C GLU A 378 -1.60 -11.84 -19.24
N GLU A 379 -0.50 -11.61 -19.97
CA GLU A 379 0.85 -11.95 -19.53
C GLU A 379 1.28 -11.15 -18.30
N GLU A 380 0.95 -9.85 -18.26
CA GLU A 380 1.25 -8.99 -17.11
C GLU A 380 0.40 -9.36 -15.87
N LEU A 381 -0.88 -9.72 -16.05
CA LEU A 381 -1.76 -10.24 -15.00
C LEU A 381 -1.23 -11.57 -14.44
N ALA A 382 -0.85 -12.50 -15.32
CA ALA A 382 -0.28 -13.78 -14.92
C ALA A 382 1.04 -13.59 -14.14
N ALA A 383 1.93 -12.72 -14.62
CA ALA A 383 3.18 -12.39 -13.93
C ALA A 383 2.96 -11.68 -12.58
N ALA A 384 1.84 -10.97 -12.40
CA ALA A 384 1.46 -10.35 -11.14
C ALA A 384 0.72 -11.31 -10.18
N GLY A 385 0.40 -12.54 -10.60
CA GLY A 385 -0.40 -13.48 -9.83
C GLY A 385 -1.89 -13.09 -9.73
N LEU A 386 -2.39 -12.33 -10.71
CA LEU A 386 -3.75 -11.78 -10.77
C LEU A 386 -4.57 -12.37 -11.92
N ARG A 387 -4.21 -13.59 -12.35
CA ARG A 387 -4.97 -14.29 -13.39
C ARG A 387 -6.31 -14.74 -12.82
N THR A 388 -7.40 -14.43 -13.53
CA THR A 388 -8.75 -14.83 -13.14
C THR A 388 -9.56 -15.34 -14.32
N CYS A 389 -10.52 -16.21 -14.05
CA CYS A 389 -11.54 -16.63 -15.02
C CYS A 389 -12.76 -15.69 -15.01
N ARG A 390 -12.88 -14.80 -14.01
CA ARG A 390 -14.00 -13.87 -13.90
C ARG A 390 -13.62 -12.56 -13.20
N TYR A 391 -14.07 -11.45 -13.76
CA TYR A 391 -14.07 -10.14 -13.11
C TYR A 391 -15.40 -9.93 -12.41
N GLU A 392 -15.34 -9.93 -11.08
CA GLU A 392 -16.46 -9.55 -10.22
C GLU A 392 -16.10 -8.25 -9.51
N ALA A 393 -17.11 -7.41 -9.29
CA ALA A 393 -16.93 -6.25 -8.45
C ALA A 393 -16.86 -6.68 -6.97
N PRO A 394 -16.17 -5.91 -6.10
CA PRO A 394 -15.97 -6.26 -4.70
C PRO A 394 -17.31 -6.39 -3.98
N LYS A 395 -17.54 -7.53 -3.30
CA LYS A 395 -18.75 -7.77 -2.50
C LYS A 395 -18.59 -7.33 -1.04
N HIS A 396 -17.35 -7.24 -0.58
CA HIS A 396 -16.97 -6.86 0.77
C HIS A 396 -15.95 -5.74 0.69
N VAL A 397 -16.07 -4.80 1.62
CA VAL A 397 -15.22 -3.62 1.74
C VAL A 397 -14.88 -3.47 3.23
N ILE A 398 -13.60 -3.28 3.54
CA ILE A 398 -13.16 -3.02 4.92
C ILE A 398 -13.24 -1.52 5.14
N ASN A 399 -14.30 -1.08 5.82
CA ASN A 399 -14.53 0.32 6.10
C ASN A 399 -14.01 0.66 7.50
N LEU A 400 -12.97 1.50 7.58
CA LEU A 400 -12.39 1.90 8.86
C LEU A 400 -13.17 3.04 9.55
N ASP A 401 -14.12 3.65 8.84
CA ASP A 401 -15.00 4.69 9.35
C ASP A 401 -16.37 4.64 8.65
N ASP A 402 -17.10 5.75 8.61
CA ASP A 402 -18.42 5.85 7.96
C ASP A 402 -18.32 6.15 6.44
N SER A 403 -17.26 5.69 5.76
CA SER A 403 -17.08 5.96 4.33
C SER A 403 -18.23 5.41 3.48
N GLU A 404 -18.70 6.20 2.50
CA GLU A 404 -19.80 5.82 1.63
C GLU A 404 -19.29 5.07 0.38
N THR A 405 -19.77 3.84 0.20
CA THR A 405 -19.44 3.02 -0.97
C THR A 405 -20.70 2.44 -1.62
N SER A 406 -20.66 2.29 -2.94
CA SER A 406 -21.71 1.62 -3.69
C SER A 406 -21.15 0.86 -4.88
N MET A 407 -21.99 0.05 -5.51
CA MET A 407 -21.67 -0.56 -6.80
C MET A 407 -22.03 0.40 -7.93
N LEU A 408 -21.23 0.42 -8.99
CA LEU A 408 -21.61 1.10 -10.22
C LEU A 408 -22.81 0.38 -10.85
N PRO A 409 -23.89 1.07 -11.22
CA PRO A 409 -24.98 0.46 -11.97
C PRO A 409 -24.46 -0.16 -13.28
N ALA A 410 -24.94 -1.35 -13.62
CA ALA A 410 -24.54 -2.02 -14.87
C ALA A 410 -24.88 -1.19 -16.13
N THR A 411 -25.87 -0.31 -16.05
CA THR A 411 -26.24 0.65 -17.11
C THR A 411 -25.17 1.70 -17.38
N ASP A 412 -24.34 1.99 -16.38
CA ASP A 412 -23.31 3.04 -16.43
C ASP A 412 -21.92 2.43 -16.72
N PHE A 413 -21.84 1.10 -16.84
CA PHE A 413 -20.61 0.39 -17.13
C PHE A 413 -20.16 0.58 -18.58
N TYR A 414 -18.86 0.72 -18.76
CA TYR A 414 -18.23 0.87 -20.08
C TYR A 414 -16.87 0.17 -20.10
N LEU A 415 -16.44 -0.24 -21.29
CA LEU A 415 -15.06 -0.67 -21.51
C LEU A 415 -14.18 0.56 -21.68
N GLN A 416 -13.17 0.72 -20.83
CA GLN A 416 -12.31 1.90 -20.84
C GLN A 416 -11.40 1.89 -22.07
N PRO A 417 -11.51 2.89 -22.98
CA PRO A 417 -10.61 2.99 -24.11
C PRO A 417 -9.17 3.17 -23.66
N VAL A 418 -8.25 2.47 -24.34
CA VAL A 418 -6.81 2.56 -24.09
C VAL A 418 -6.10 2.87 -25.41
N PRO A 419 -5.11 3.79 -25.44
CA PRO A 419 -4.28 4.15 -26.59
C PRO A 419 -3.22 3.08 -26.89
N ILE A 420 -3.59 1.80 -26.75
CA ILE A 420 -2.75 0.63 -26.98
C ILE A 420 -3.54 -0.29 -27.90
N VAL A 421 -2.81 -1.00 -28.78
CA VAL A 421 -3.43 -1.95 -29.72
C VAL A 421 -4.19 -3.02 -28.93
N ASN A 422 -5.35 -3.39 -29.46
CA ASN A 422 -6.28 -4.36 -28.89
C ASN A 422 -6.65 -5.31 -30.02
N LYS A 423 -6.35 -6.59 -29.90
CA LYS A 423 -6.87 -7.60 -30.84
C LYS A 423 -8.32 -7.89 -30.47
N GLU A 424 -9.12 -8.37 -31.42
CA GLU A 424 -10.50 -8.78 -31.14
C GLU A 424 -10.56 -9.88 -30.08
N SER A 425 -9.56 -10.77 -30.05
CA SER A 425 -9.37 -11.78 -29.02
C SER A 425 -9.29 -11.19 -27.63
N ASP A 426 -8.63 -10.03 -27.46
CA ASP A 426 -8.36 -9.42 -26.16
C ASP A 426 -9.65 -8.81 -25.58
N VAL A 427 -10.47 -8.20 -26.44
CA VAL A 427 -11.79 -7.67 -26.05
C VAL A 427 -12.75 -8.81 -25.74
N LYS A 428 -12.74 -9.87 -26.56
CA LYS A 428 -13.57 -11.06 -26.34
C LYS A 428 -13.24 -11.75 -25.01
N ASP A 429 -11.95 -11.93 -24.70
CA ASP A 429 -11.51 -12.49 -23.42
C ASP A 429 -12.01 -11.68 -22.22
N LEU A 430 -11.91 -10.34 -22.28
CA LEU A 430 -12.47 -9.46 -21.24
C LEU A 430 -13.99 -9.68 -21.08
N LEU A 431 -14.74 -9.68 -22.19
CA LEU A 431 -16.19 -9.87 -22.17
C LEU A 431 -16.60 -11.26 -21.64
N ASP A 432 -15.83 -12.30 -21.94
CA ASP A 432 -16.04 -13.65 -21.43
C ASP A 432 -15.74 -13.77 -19.93
N LYS A 433 -14.83 -12.94 -19.41
CA LYS A 433 -14.54 -12.82 -17.97
C LYS A 433 -15.53 -11.91 -17.23
N LEU A 434 -16.29 -11.03 -17.89
CA LEU A 434 -17.26 -10.18 -17.19
C LEU A 434 -18.44 -10.98 -16.65
N CYS A 435 -18.95 -10.55 -15.48
CA CYS A 435 -20.16 -11.14 -14.94
C CYS A 435 -21.41 -10.82 -15.81
N PRO A 436 -22.41 -11.72 -15.86
CA PRO A 436 -23.51 -11.63 -16.85
C PRO A 436 -24.31 -10.34 -16.81
N ALA A 437 -24.49 -9.73 -15.62
CA ALA A 437 -25.25 -8.49 -15.47
C ALA A 437 -24.61 -7.33 -16.22
N TYR A 438 -23.30 -7.14 -16.06
CA TYR A 438 -22.54 -6.07 -16.71
C TYR A 438 -22.35 -6.33 -18.20
N ARG A 439 -22.07 -7.59 -18.58
CA ARG A 439 -21.93 -7.97 -20.00
C ARG A 439 -23.22 -7.71 -20.77
N LYS A 440 -24.36 -8.17 -20.26
CA LYS A 440 -25.66 -8.02 -20.93
C LYS A 440 -26.04 -6.56 -21.13
N GLU A 441 -25.85 -5.71 -20.12
CA GLU A 441 -26.16 -4.28 -20.25
C GLU A 441 -25.22 -3.59 -21.24
N TRP A 442 -23.94 -3.96 -21.25
CA TRP A 442 -22.99 -3.42 -22.24
C TRP A 442 -23.36 -3.83 -23.68
N GLU A 443 -23.68 -5.10 -23.92
CA GLU A 443 -24.12 -5.60 -25.23
C GLU A 443 -25.42 -4.91 -25.68
N ALA A 444 -26.37 -4.71 -24.75
CA ALA A 444 -27.61 -3.99 -25.03
C ALA A 444 -27.37 -2.50 -25.34
N ALA A 445 -26.45 -1.85 -24.61
CA ALA A 445 -26.04 -0.47 -24.89
C ALA A 445 -25.38 -0.36 -26.28
N LEU A 446 -24.56 -1.33 -26.66
CA LEU A 446 -23.92 -1.37 -27.97
C LEU A 446 -24.94 -1.53 -29.10
N GLN A 447 -25.92 -2.42 -28.94
CA GLN A 447 -27.03 -2.58 -29.89
C GLN A 447 -27.86 -1.29 -30.02
N ARG A 448 -28.16 -0.62 -28.90
CA ARG A 448 -28.84 0.69 -28.90
C ARG A 448 -28.04 1.74 -29.68
N LEU A 449 -26.71 1.79 -29.52
CA LEU A 449 -25.86 2.72 -30.27
C LEU A 449 -25.83 2.42 -31.77
N GLN A 450 -25.91 1.13 -32.16
CA GLN A 450 -25.95 0.72 -33.56
C GLN A 450 -27.27 1.08 -34.26
N THR A 451 -28.37 1.18 -33.51
CA THR A 451 -29.69 1.54 -34.06
C THR A 451 -29.95 3.05 -34.11
N ILE A 452 -29.08 3.88 -33.52
CA ILE A 452 -29.16 5.34 -33.63
C ILE A 452 -28.79 5.76 -35.06
N PRO A 453 -29.70 6.43 -35.81
CA PRO A 453 -29.40 6.99 -37.12
C PRO A 453 -28.23 7.97 -37.02
N ASN A 454 -27.41 8.07 -38.06
CA ASN A 454 -26.18 8.86 -38.10
C ASN A 454 -26.36 10.40 -37.98
N ASP A 455 -27.52 10.88 -37.56
CA ASP A 455 -27.84 12.29 -37.47
C ASP A 455 -27.45 12.92 -36.13
N ASP A 456 -27.05 14.18 -36.22
CA ASP A 456 -26.11 14.90 -35.35
C ASP A 456 -26.46 15.11 -33.85
N SER A 457 -25.39 15.21 -33.06
CA SER A 457 -25.15 16.26 -32.04
C SER A 457 -25.75 16.22 -30.62
N SER A 458 -26.13 15.09 -30.03
CA SER A 458 -26.52 15.11 -28.59
C SER A 458 -26.23 13.86 -27.75
N SER A 459 -25.19 13.08 -28.06
CA SER A 459 -24.74 11.99 -27.17
C SER A 459 -23.71 12.47 -26.14
N PRO A 460 -23.78 12.04 -24.86
CA PRO A 460 -22.79 12.37 -23.83
C PRO A 460 -21.41 11.71 -24.04
N LEU A 461 -21.32 10.76 -24.98
CA LEU A 461 -20.06 10.22 -25.49
C LEU A 461 -19.56 11.12 -26.62
N SER A 462 -18.28 11.52 -26.58
CA SER A 462 -17.74 12.37 -27.64
C SER A 462 -17.81 11.63 -28.98
N LYS A 463 -18.02 12.36 -30.09
CA LYS A 463 -18.04 11.82 -31.46
C LYS A 463 -16.80 10.94 -31.75
N THR A 464 -15.70 11.23 -31.06
CA THR A 464 -14.43 10.49 -31.07
C THR A 464 -14.51 9.12 -30.39
N ASP A 465 -15.21 9.01 -29.26
CA ASP A 465 -15.40 7.74 -28.54
C ASP A 465 -16.33 6.80 -29.31
N LEU A 466 -17.35 7.36 -29.96
CA LEU A 466 -18.24 6.64 -30.88
C LEU A 466 -17.50 6.14 -32.12
N LEU A 467 -16.57 6.92 -32.67
CA LEU A 467 -15.72 6.52 -33.81
C LEU A 467 -14.69 5.45 -33.41
N TYR A 468 -14.10 5.56 -32.22
CA TYR A 468 -13.15 4.56 -31.70
C TYR A 468 -13.83 3.21 -31.45
N LEU A 469 -15.03 3.21 -30.86
CA LEU A 469 -15.82 1.98 -30.64
C LEU A 469 -16.36 1.41 -31.97
N ARG A 470 -16.82 2.25 -32.91
CA ARG A 470 -17.22 1.77 -34.26
C ARG A 470 -16.06 1.17 -35.04
N GLY A 471 -14.89 1.80 -35.03
CA GLY A 471 -13.72 1.37 -35.80
C GLY A 471 -13.15 0.01 -35.36
N LYS A 472 -13.51 -0.47 -34.17
CA LYS A 472 -13.15 -1.80 -33.65
C LYS A 472 -14.17 -2.89 -33.99
N ILE A 473 -15.38 -2.53 -34.40
CA ILE A 473 -16.49 -3.46 -34.66
C ILE A 473 -16.68 -3.71 -36.17
N THR A 474 -16.06 -2.91 -37.04
CA THR A 474 -16.23 -2.99 -38.51
C THR A 474 -15.00 -3.49 -39.28
N ALA A 475 -14.13 -4.28 -38.64
CA ALA A 475 -13.09 -5.01 -39.35
C ALA A 475 -13.46 -6.50 -39.48
N GLU A 476 -14.52 -6.79 -40.25
CA GLU A 476 -14.65 -8.10 -40.93
C GLU A 476 -13.80 -8.13 -42.21
#